data_AF-A0A968T6L4-F1
#
_entry.id   AF-A0A968T6L4-F1
#
_cell.length_a   1.000
_cell.length_b   1.000
_cell.length_c   1.000
_cell.angle_alpha   90.00
_cell.angle_beta   90.00
_cell.angle_gamma   90.00
#
_symmetry.space_group_name_H-M   'P 1'
#
loop_
_entity.id
_entity.type
_entity.pdbx_description
1 polymer ?
#
loop_
_entity_poly.entity_id
_entity_poly.type
_entity_poly.pdbx_seq_one_letter_code
_entity_poly.pdbx_strand_id
1 'polypeptide(L)'
;MGKLKQFLNDFVVKDEDELSNYNPVDFSTDELNLAALSEALIILHDRFLPFWDGIKNTFILFKIEDFVNELSVFAKQYKIRLLIAYAAKIKEDLEIINLDSLHKTLQEFPEKIEMLNQLLKQ
;
A
#
# COMPACT_ATOMS: atom_id res chain seq x y z
N MET A 1 -38.51 -14.74 -13.63
CA MET A 1 -37.73 -15.41 -14.71
C MET A 1 -37.13 -14.31 -15.57
N GLY A 2 -35.86 -13.95 -15.52
CA GLY A 2 -34.67 -14.76 -15.26
C GLY A 2 -33.91 -15.00 -16.56
N LYS A 3 -33.44 -13.93 -17.25
CA LYS A 3 -32.56 -14.04 -18.44
C LYS A 3 -31.57 -12.86 -18.61
N LEU A 4 -31.25 -12.11 -17.55
CA LEU A 4 -30.11 -11.18 -17.58
C LEU A 4 -28.99 -11.52 -16.58
N LYS A 5 -29.11 -12.65 -15.86
CA LYS A 5 -28.02 -13.21 -15.04
C LYS A 5 -27.13 -14.21 -15.80
N GLN A 6 -27.35 -14.40 -17.10
CA GLN A 6 -26.75 -15.49 -17.87
C GLN A 6 -25.70 -15.02 -18.89
N PHE A 7 -25.47 -13.71 -19.08
CA PHE A 7 -24.60 -13.21 -20.15
C PHE A 7 -23.29 -12.53 -19.70
N LEU A 8 -22.95 -12.57 -18.41
CA LEU A 8 -21.63 -12.12 -17.94
C LEU A 8 -21.01 -13.13 -16.97
N ASN A 9 -21.16 -14.42 -17.28
CA ASN A 9 -20.50 -15.54 -16.60
C ASN A 9 -19.33 -16.13 -17.43
N ASP A 10 -18.86 -15.41 -18.46
CA ASP A 10 -17.81 -15.88 -19.40
C ASP A 10 -16.52 -15.04 -19.36
N PHE A 11 -16.35 -14.18 -18.35
CA PHE A 11 -15.04 -13.57 -18.04
C PHE A 11 -14.49 -14.11 -16.73
N VAL A 12 -14.60 -15.43 -16.52
CA VAL A 12 -13.83 -16.15 -15.51
C VAL A 12 -12.39 -16.24 -16.01
N VAL A 13 -11.61 -15.18 -15.79
CA VAL A 13 -10.16 -15.31 -15.67
C VAL A 13 -9.90 -15.88 -14.29
N LYS A 14 -9.34 -17.09 -14.27
CA LYS A 14 -8.87 -17.77 -13.08
C LYS A 14 -7.55 -17.15 -12.62
N ASP A 15 -7.47 -17.03 -11.30
CA ASP A 15 -6.34 -16.60 -10.48
C ASP A 15 -6.08 -15.08 -10.45
N GLU A 16 -5.83 -14.60 -9.22
CA GLU A 16 -5.43 -13.26 -8.76
C GLU A 16 -6.55 -12.40 -8.09
N ASP A 17 -6.57 -12.52 -6.76
CA ASP A 17 -7.47 -11.89 -5.80
C ASP A 17 -7.52 -10.34 -5.86
N GLU A 18 -8.70 -9.86 -6.25
CA GLU A 18 -9.48 -8.73 -5.68
C GLU A 18 -8.89 -7.30 -5.67
N LEU A 19 -9.12 -6.57 -6.78
CA LEU A 19 -9.22 -5.11 -6.79
C LEU A 19 -10.62 -4.66 -7.27
N SER A 20 -11.61 -4.62 -6.36
CA SER A 20 -12.78 -3.74 -6.54
C SER A 20 -13.44 -3.35 -5.21
N ASN A 21 -12.94 -2.30 -4.56
CA ASN A 21 -13.79 -1.39 -3.77
C ASN A 21 -13.01 -0.11 -3.38
N TYR A 22 -13.08 0.93 -4.20
CA TYR A 22 -12.66 2.27 -3.78
C TYR A 22 -13.77 2.87 -2.91
N ASN A 23 -13.72 2.59 -1.61
CA ASN A 23 -14.52 3.29 -0.61
C ASN A 23 -13.82 4.61 -0.23
N PRO A 24 -14.56 5.71 0.00
CA PRO A 24 -13.99 6.93 0.56
C PRO A 24 -13.29 6.58 1.87
N VAL A 25 -12.05 7.03 2.02
CA VAL A 25 -11.11 6.72 3.12
C VAL A 25 -11.84 6.63 4.46
N ASP A 26 -12.16 5.40 4.84
CA ASP A 26 -12.80 5.08 6.10
C ASP A 26 -11.68 4.92 7.13
N PHE A 27 -11.46 5.96 7.93
CA PHE A 27 -10.56 5.98 9.08
C PHE A 27 -11.11 5.16 10.26
N SER A 28 -11.99 4.18 10.02
CA SER A 28 -12.43 3.21 11.03
C SER A 28 -11.23 2.42 11.54
N THR A 29 -10.66 2.98 12.59
CA THR A 29 -9.66 2.44 13.49
C THR A 29 -10.33 1.31 14.26
N ASP A 30 -10.55 0.19 13.59
CA ASP A 30 -10.82 -1.08 14.25
C ASP A 30 -9.54 -1.48 15.00
N GLU A 31 -9.43 -0.96 16.22
CA GLU A 31 -8.43 -1.27 17.25
C GLU A 31 -6.99 -1.34 16.73
N LEU A 32 -6.49 -0.23 16.19
CA LEU A 32 -5.03 -0.03 16.11
C LEU A 32 -4.50 0.05 17.54
N ASN A 33 -3.95 -1.06 18.04
CA ASN A 33 -3.26 -1.10 19.31
C ASN A 33 -2.11 -0.07 19.27
N LEU A 34 -2.22 1.00 20.06
CA LEU A 34 -1.25 2.10 20.08
C LEU A 34 0.19 1.62 20.32
N ALA A 35 0.38 0.56 21.11
CA ALA A 35 1.69 -0.04 21.31
C ALA A 35 2.22 -0.70 20.03
N ALA A 36 1.36 -1.41 19.28
CA ALA A 36 1.73 -2.01 18.00
C ALA A 36 2.01 -0.94 16.93
N LEU A 37 1.27 0.19 16.94
CA LEU A 37 1.54 1.31 16.04
C LEU A 37 2.88 2.00 16.38
N SER A 38 3.20 2.15 17.66
CA SER A 38 4.49 2.68 18.11
C SER A 38 5.65 1.79 17.69
N GLU A 39 5.53 0.48 17.88
CA GLU A 39 6.52 -0.49 17.39
C GLU A 39 6.66 -0.43 15.87
N ALA A 40 5.53 -0.36 15.15
CA ALA A 40 5.54 -0.23 13.70
C ALA A 40 6.27 1.04 13.24
N LEU A 41 6.06 2.17 13.91
CA LEU A 41 6.73 3.43 13.58
C LEU A 41 8.25 3.35 13.78
N ILE A 42 8.72 2.66 14.81
CA ILE A 42 10.17 2.41 14.99
C ILE A 42 10.72 1.66 13.78
N ILE A 43 10.05 0.58 13.36
CA ILE A 43 10.50 -0.22 12.20
C ILE A 43 10.43 0.59 10.90
N LEU A 44 9.38 1.40 10.72
CA LEU A 44 9.25 2.28 9.57
C LEU A 44 10.38 3.31 9.50
N HIS A 45 10.79 3.87 10.64
CA HIS A 45 11.90 4.81 10.73
C HIS A 45 13.27 4.16 10.54
N ASP A 46 13.53 3.03 11.20
CA ASP A 46 14.86 2.45 11.26
C ASP A 46 15.21 1.59 10.04
N ARG A 47 14.19 1.03 9.36
CA ARG A 47 14.38 0.13 8.22
C ARG A 47 13.82 0.68 6.93
N PHE A 48 12.54 1.06 6.91
CA PHE A 48 11.87 1.38 5.65
C PHE A 48 12.26 2.76 5.10
N LEU A 49 12.42 3.77 5.96
CA LEU A 49 12.87 5.10 5.52
C LEU A 49 14.27 5.08 4.88
N PRO A 50 15.29 4.42 5.47
CA PRO A 50 16.59 4.27 4.81
C PRO A 50 16.54 3.50 3.49
N PHE A 51 15.74 2.42 3.42
CA PHE A 51 15.55 1.67 2.18
C PHE A 51 14.92 2.58 1.11
N TRP A 52 13.80 3.23 1.44
CA TRP A 52 13.14 4.20 0.58
C TRP A 52 14.10 5.30 0.10
N ASP A 53 14.88 5.90 1.00
CA ASP A 53 15.83 6.96 0.67
C ASP A 53 16.86 6.51 -0.38
N GLY A 54 17.31 5.26 -0.28
CA GLY A 54 18.22 4.63 -1.24
C GLY A 54 17.60 4.35 -2.61
N ILE A 55 16.27 4.30 -2.74
CA ILE A 55 15.59 3.94 -4.00
C ILE A 55 14.78 5.07 -4.62
N LYS A 56 14.32 6.08 -3.85
CA LYS A 56 13.32 7.08 -4.27
C LYS A 56 13.70 7.90 -5.51
N ASN A 57 14.99 8.06 -5.75
CA ASN A 57 15.57 8.81 -6.88
C ASN A 57 16.21 7.89 -7.92
N THR A 58 16.07 6.57 -7.75
CA THR A 58 16.64 5.57 -8.63
C THR A 58 15.49 4.88 -9.36
N PHE A 59 15.50 4.88 -10.69
CA PHE A 59 14.50 4.14 -11.49
C PHE A 59 14.83 2.63 -11.57
N ILE A 60 15.33 2.08 -10.47
CA ILE A 60 15.69 0.67 -10.38
C ILE A 60 14.43 -0.10 -9.97
N LEU A 61 13.61 -0.45 -10.96
CA LEU A 61 12.26 -0.99 -10.76
C LEU A 61 12.24 -2.23 -9.84
N PHE A 62 13.19 -3.14 -9.98
CA PHE A 62 13.26 -4.33 -9.13
C PHE A 62 13.48 -4.00 -7.64
N LYS A 63 14.27 -2.96 -7.33
CA LYS A 63 14.48 -2.52 -5.94
C LYS A 63 13.24 -1.85 -5.37
N ILE A 64 12.51 -1.13 -6.22
CA ILE A 64 11.23 -0.52 -5.85
C ILE A 64 10.22 -1.63 -5.57
N GLU A 65 10.16 -2.65 -6.42
CA GLU A 65 9.31 -3.83 -6.22
C GLU A 65 9.63 -4.55 -4.91
N ASP A 66 10.92 -4.80 -4.62
CA ASP A 66 11.38 -5.39 -3.35
C ASP A 66 10.88 -4.57 -2.14
N PHE A 67 11.11 -3.25 -2.17
CA PHE A 67 10.65 -2.34 -1.11
C PHE A 67 9.14 -2.42 -0.89
N VAL A 68 8.35 -2.40 -1.96
CA VAL A 68 6.89 -2.38 -1.89
C VAL A 68 6.33 -3.73 -1.45
N ASN A 69 6.96 -4.83 -1.86
CA ASN A 69 6.61 -6.16 -1.40
C ASN A 69 6.84 -6.30 0.10
N GLU A 70 8.01 -5.90 0.60
CA GLU A 70 8.32 -5.89 2.03
C GLU A 70 7.36 -4.98 2.81
N LEU A 71 7.09 -3.77 2.30
CA LEU A 71 6.19 -2.82 2.93
C LEU A 71 4.75 -3.34 2.98
N SER A 72 4.27 -3.98 1.92
CA SER A 72 2.92 -4.56 1.87
C SER A 72 2.75 -5.67 2.91
N VAL A 73 3.72 -6.57 3.04
CA VAL A 73 3.71 -7.64 4.05
C VAL A 73 3.71 -7.04 5.46
N PHE A 74 4.61 -6.10 5.72
CA PHE A 74 4.69 -5.39 7.00
C PHE A 74 3.38 -4.67 7.35
N ALA A 75 2.83 -3.89 6.40
CA ALA A 75 1.61 -3.14 6.61
C ALA A 75 0.40 -4.04 6.88
N LYS A 76 0.32 -5.21 6.23
CA LYS A 76 -0.70 -6.23 6.49
C LYS A 76 -0.55 -6.84 7.89
N GLN A 77 0.67 -7.15 8.33
CA GLN A 77 0.95 -7.68 9.67
C GLN A 77 0.48 -6.71 10.78
N TYR A 78 0.74 -5.42 10.62
CA TYR A 78 0.31 -4.39 11.57
C TYR A 78 -1.08 -3.81 11.27
N LYS A 79 -1.78 -4.34 10.26
CA LYS A 79 -3.11 -3.88 9.80
C LYS A 79 -3.17 -2.36 9.47
N ILE A 80 -2.08 -1.79 8.99
CA ILE A 80 -1.96 -0.37 8.65
C ILE A 80 -2.54 -0.12 7.25
N ARG A 81 -3.86 0.06 7.16
CA ARG A 81 -4.58 0.23 5.87
C ARG A 81 -3.98 1.31 4.97
N LEU A 82 -3.52 2.42 5.54
CA LEU A 82 -2.87 3.51 4.81
C LEU A 82 -1.66 3.02 4.00
N LEU A 83 -0.79 2.21 4.62
CA LEU A 83 0.41 1.69 3.98
C LEU A 83 0.11 0.51 3.05
N ILE A 84 -0.94 -0.26 3.33
CA ILE A 84 -1.41 -1.31 2.41
C ILE A 84 -1.86 -0.68 1.09
N ALA A 85 -2.69 0.36 1.15
CA ALA A 85 -3.18 1.07 -0.03
C ALA A 85 -2.04 1.76 -0.79
N TYR A 86 -1.12 2.40 -0.06
CA TYR A 86 0.09 2.99 -0.63
C TYR A 86 0.93 1.97 -1.41
N ALA A 87 1.22 0.82 -0.80
CA ALA A 87 2.00 -0.24 -1.45
C ALA A 87 1.27 -0.79 -2.68
N ALA A 88 -0.04 -0.99 -2.60
CA ALA A 88 -0.85 -1.45 -3.74
C ALA A 88 -0.78 -0.48 -4.92
N LYS A 89 -0.84 0.84 -4.67
CA LYS A 89 -0.74 1.84 -5.74
C LYS A 89 0.60 1.79 -6.46
N ILE A 90 1.70 1.61 -5.72
CA ILE A 90 3.02 1.49 -6.33
C ILE A 90 3.13 0.22 -7.19
N LYS A 91 2.58 -0.91 -6.71
CA LYS A 91 2.56 -2.16 -7.50
C LYS A 91 1.83 -1.98 -8.82
N GLU A 92 0.63 -1.39 -8.79
CA GLU A 92 -0.12 -1.07 -9.99
C GLU A 92 0.74 -0.23 -10.96
N ASP A 93 1.38 0.84 -10.47
CA ASP A 93 2.21 1.69 -11.31
C ASP A 93 3.44 0.98 -11.89
N LEU A 94 4.00 -0.01 -11.18
CA LEU A 94 5.06 -0.89 -11.70
C LEU A 94 4.55 -1.82 -12.80
N GLU A 95 3.39 -2.44 -12.61
CA GLU A 95 2.76 -3.37 -13.56
C GLU A 95 2.43 -2.70 -14.90
N ILE A 96 1.86 -1.49 -14.84
CA ILE A 96 1.54 -0.71 -16.05
C ILE A 96 2.70 0.18 -16.53
N ILE A 97 3.85 0.13 -15.87
CA ILE A 97 5.06 0.91 -16.16
C ILE A 97 4.76 2.44 -16.24
N ASN A 98 3.94 2.94 -15.32
CA ASN A 98 3.62 4.36 -15.20
C ASN A 98 4.67 5.08 -14.34
N LEU A 99 5.83 5.38 -14.95
CA LEU A 99 6.99 5.94 -14.24
C LEU A 99 6.73 7.32 -13.60
N ASP A 100 5.87 8.14 -14.21
CA ASP A 100 5.51 9.46 -13.68
C ASP A 100 4.67 9.34 -12.41
N SER A 101 3.65 8.46 -12.41
CA SER A 101 2.84 8.17 -11.22
C SER A 101 3.69 7.50 -10.15
N LEU A 102 4.48 6.50 -10.54
CA LEU A 102 5.40 5.78 -9.67
C LEU A 102 6.32 6.72 -8.91
N HIS A 103 6.95 7.66 -9.62
CA HIS A 103 7.85 8.62 -8.99
C HIS A 103 7.11 9.52 -7.99
N LYS A 104 5.94 10.04 -8.37
CA LYS A 104 5.12 10.88 -7.48
C LYS A 104 4.70 10.12 -6.22
N THR A 105 4.13 8.93 -6.38
CA THR A 105 3.68 8.10 -5.26
C THR A 105 4.85 7.69 -4.37
N LEU A 106 6.03 7.38 -4.92
CA LEU A 106 7.21 7.11 -4.10
C LEU A 106 7.57 8.30 -3.20
N GLN A 107 7.47 9.54 -3.68
CA GLN A 107 7.79 10.72 -2.86
C GLN A 107 6.82 10.95 -1.70
N GLU A 108 5.64 10.34 -1.71
CA GLU A 108 4.65 10.47 -0.63
C GLU A 108 4.99 9.63 0.61
N PHE A 109 5.98 8.73 0.55
CA PHE A 109 6.26 7.81 1.66
C PHE A 109 6.46 8.53 3.01
N PRO A 110 7.30 9.59 3.13
CA PRO A 110 7.53 10.27 4.40
C PRO A 110 6.27 10.93 4.95
N GLU A 111 5.40 11.42 4.07
CA GLU A 111 4.11 12.01 4.46
C GLU A 111 3.21 10.94 5.09
N LYS A 112 3.17 9.72 4.53
CA LYS A 112 2.39 8.62 5.14
C LYS A 112 2.92 8.24 6.52
N ILE A 113 4.25 8.27 6.72
CA ILE A 113 4.84 8.02 8.04
C ILE A 113 4.45 9.12 9.04
N GLU A 114 4.50 10.38 8.62
CA GLU A 114 4.13 11.50 9.50
C GLU A 114 2.63 11.47 9.86
N MET A 115 1.75 11.08 8.93
CA MET A 115 0.33 10.85 9.23
C MET A 115 0.15 9.80 10.34
N LEU A 116 0.90 8.69 10.29
CA LEU A 116 0.85 7.66 11.34
C LEU A 116 1.41 8.17 12.67
N ASN A 117 2.48 8.96 12.64
CA ASN A 117 3.08 9.58 13.82
C ASN A 117 2.11 10.54 14.53
N GLN A 118 1.30 11.29 13.76
CA GLN A 118 0.30 12.19 14.31
C GLN A 118 -0.82 11.45 15.05
N LEU A 119 -1.18 10.23 14.63
CA LEU A 119 -2.18 9.40 15.32
C LEU A 119 -1.74 8.97 16.73
N LEU A 120 -0.43 8.91 17.02
CA LEU A 120 0.09 8.63 18.36
C LEU A 120 0.07 9.85 19.30
N LYS A 121 -0.01 11.07 18.76
CA LYS A 121 0.06 12.32 19.54
C LYS A 121 -1.32 12.87 19.93
N GLN A 122 -2.40 12.24 19.45
CA GLN A 122 -3.79 12.57 19.80
C GLN A 122 -4.23 11.84 21.06
#